data_AF-A0A8X6WZF0-F1
#
_entry.id   AF-A0A8X6WZF0-F1
#
_cell.length_a   1.000
_cell.length_b   1.000
_cell.length_c   1.000
_cell.angle_alpha   90.00
_cell.angle_beta   90.00
_cell.angle_gamma   90.00
#
_symmetry.space_group_name_H-M   'P 1'
#
loop_
_entity.id
_entity.type
_entity.pdbx_description
1 polymer ?
#
loop_
_entity_poly.entity_id
_entity_poly.type
_entity_poly.pdbx_seq_one_letter_code
_entity_poly.pdbx_strand_id
1 'polypeptide(L)'
;MATEMGVEDVLGMRVVELRDAIWNSKYFDEEFCREFLNTIIEERERKEKIELAERKRKEEMEFSERKRKEEMEIAERKKRADFKQRMMRVEMEFELEKKLIELEGEGHFARACPDIEGAIDAGNIENEVRSNLNRDTRLKAYEEAKTVKEGRKMEEERTKE
;
A
#
# COMPACT_ATOMS: atom_id res chain seq x y z
N MET A 1 -50.00 20.64 -0.18
CA MET A 1 -50.05 20.70 1.28
C MET A 1 -49.12 21.74 1.91
N ALA A 2 -47.79 21.58 1.92
CA ALA A 2 -46.88 22.58 2.53
C ALA A 2 -47.02 23.99 1.93
N THR A 3 -47.07 24.08 0.59
CA THR A 3 -47.29 25.32 -0.16
C THR A 3 -48.68 25.92 0.07
N GLU A 4 -49.69 25.10 0.37
CA GLU A 4 -51.07 25.54 0.64
C GLU A 4 -51.22 26.10 2.05
N MET A 5 -50.34 25.72 2.97
CA MET A 5 -50.24 26.29 4.32
C MET A 5 -49.28 27.50 4.42
N GLY A 6 -48.67 27.92 3.30
CA GLY A 6 -47.70 29.02 3.29
C GLY A 6 -46.38 28.70 4.00
N VAL A 7 -46.03 27.42 4.13
CA VAL A 7 -44.81 26.97 4.80
C VAL A 7 -43.81 26.43 3.78
N GLU A 8 -42.65 27.07 3.68
CA GLU A 8 -41.60 26.72 2.69
C GLU A 8 -40.71 25.54 3.13
N ASP A 9 -40.45 25.36 4.43
CA ASP A 9 -39.67 24.22 4.95
C ASP A 9 -40.32 23.59 6.18
N VAL A 10 -41.23 22.66 5.94
CA VAL A 10 -41.94 21.89 6.97
C VAL A 10 -41.01 20.87 7.67
N LEU A 11 -39.99 20.38 6.95
CA LEU A 11 -39.14 19.31 7.45
C LEU A 11 -38.14 19.83 8.50
N GLY A 12 -37.68 21.07 8.37
CA GLY A 12 -36.81 21.74 9.34
C GLY A 12 -37.51 22.34 10.56
N MET A 13 -38.85 22.42 10.58
CA MET A 13 -39.60 23.06 11.66
C MET A 13 -39.56 22.29 12.98
N ARG A 14 -39.62 23.02 14.09
CA ARG A 14 -39.87 22.41 15.40
C ARG A 14 -41.30 21.92 15.47
N VAL A 15 -41.55 20.88 16.28
CA VAL A 15 -42.90 20.33 16.50
C VAL A 15 -43.88 21.41 16.96
N VAL A 16 -43.40 22.38 17.74
CA VAL A 16 -44.19 23.52 18.23
C VAL A 16 -44.63 24.44 17.08
N GLU A 17 -43.76 24.68 16.11
CA GLU A 17 -44.03 25.51 14.93
C GLU A 17 -44.98 24.81 13.96
N LEU A 18 -44.82 23.49 13.79
CA LEU A 18 -45.74 22.66 13.02
C LEU A 18 -47.13 22.68 13.64
N ARG A 19 -47.23 22.50 14.97
CA ARG A 19 -48.49 22.60 15.71
C ARG A 19 -49.16 23.95 15.48
N ASP A 20 -48.41 25.05 15.59
CA ASP A 20 -48.96 26.40 15.43
C ASP A 20 -49.38 26.69 13.99
N ALA A 21 -48.64 26.18 13.00
CA ALA A 21 -49.00 26.28 11.58
C ALA A 21 -50.28 25.49 11.26
N ILE A 22 -50.41 24.28 11.80
CA ILE A 22 -51.62 23.45 11.66
C ILE A 22 -52.81 24.13 12.34
N TRP A 23 -52.65 24.60 13.57
CA TRP A 23 -53.73 25.24 14.34
C TRP A 23 -54.26 26.52 13.67
N ASN A 24 -53.38 27.30 13.05
CA ASN A 24 -53.75 28.53 12.33
C ASN A 24 -54.20 28.26 10.88
N SER A 25 -54.22 27.00 10.43
CA SER A 25 -54.68 26.63 9.08
C SER A 25 -56.17 26.87 8.93
N LYS A 26 -56.56 27.43 7.78
CA LYS A 26 -57.97 27.64 7.41
C LYS A 26 -58.73 26.32 7.15
N TYR A 27 -58.01 25.23 6.91
CA TYR A 27 -58.53 23.91 6.53
C TYR A 27 -58.19 22.86 7.61
N PHE A 28 -58.30 23.23 8.88
CA PHE A 28 -58.05 22.34 9.99
C PHE A 28 -59.16 21.29 10.10
N ASP A 29 -58.87 20.06 9.66
CA ASP A 29 -59.67 18.87 9.94
C ASP A 29 -58.78 17.72 10.47
N GLU A 30 -59.40 16.73 11.11
CA GLU A 30 -58.69 15.65 11.81
C GLU A 30 -57.98 14.67 10.85
N GLU A 31 -58.53 14.47 9.64
CA GLU A 31 -57.94 13.60 8.61
C GLU A 31 -56.72 14.28 7.98
N PHE A 32 -56.83 15.57 7.64
CA PHE A 32 -55.77 16.42 7.15
C PHE A 32 -54.60 16.48 8.13
N CYS A 33 -54.86 16.68 9.42
CA CYS A 33 -53.79 16.70 10.43
C CYS A 33 -53.06 15.36 10.49
N ARG A 34 -53.81 14.25 10.39
CA ARG A 34 -53.24 12.90 10.42
C ARG A 34 -52.37 12.63 9.20
N GLU A 35 -52.87 12.88 8.00
CA GLU A 35 -52.12 12.69 6.75
C GLU A 35 -50.89 13.59 6.69
N PHE A 36 -51.04 14.85 7.12
CA PHE A 36 -49.94 15.81 7.14
C PHE A 36 -48.82 15.39 8.11
N LEU A 37 -49.17 15.02 9.35
CA LEU A 37 -48.19 14.56 10.33
C LEU A 37 -47.53 13.25 9.92
N ASN A 38 -48.29 12.28 9.39
CA ASN A 38 -47.73 11.03 8.88
C ASN A 38 -46.73 11.30 7.75
N THR A 39 -47.07 12.17 6.80
CA THR A 39 -46.18 12.57 5.70
C THR A 39 -44.88 13.20 6.24
N ILE A 40 -44.96 14.06 7.26
CA ILE A 40 -43.77 14.68 7.88
C ILE A 40 -42.90 13.63 8.56
N ILE A 41 -43.51 12.69 9.29
CA ILE A 41 -42.81 11.61 9.99
C ILE A 41 -42.07 10.74 8.96
N GLU A 42 -42.76 10.31 7.91
CA GLU A 42 -42.18 9.47 6.84
C GLU A 42 -41.00 10.15 6.15
N GLU A 43 -41.14 11.43 5.77
CA GLU A 43 -40.06 12.17 5.12
C GLU A 43 -38.87 12.42 6.06
N ARG A 44 -39.11 12.69 7.35
CA ARG A 44 -38.02 12.82 8.34
C ARG A 44 -37.29 11.50 8.53
N GLU A 45 -38.01 10.39 8.68
CA GLU A 45 -37.40 9.07 8.76
C GLU A 45 -36.60 8.73 7.49
N ARG A 46 -37.11 9.10 6.31
CA ARG A 46 -36.42 8.89 5.04
C ARG A 46 -35.10 9.65 5.01
N LYS A 47 -35.11 10.91 5.44
CA LYS A 47 -33.91 11.75 5.55
C LYS A 47 -32.88 11.16 6.51
N GLU A 48 -33.31 10.76 7.71
CA GLU A 48 -32.43 10.15 8.70
C GLU A 48 -31.80 8.84 8.20
N LYS A 49 -32.57 7.99 7.51
CA LYS A 49 -32.06 6.75 6.90
C LYS A 49 -30.99 7.03 5.84
N ILE A 50 -31.18 8.07 5.02
CA ILE A 50 -30.20 8.49 4.01
C ILE A 50 -28.93 9.00 4.68
N GLU A 51 -29.04 9.92 5.65
CA GLU A 51 -27.88 10.48 6.37
C GLU A 51 -27.10 9.38 7.10
N LEU A 52 -27.78 8.43 7.73
CA LEU A 52 -27.15 7.29 8.38
C LEU A 52 -26.42 6.40 7.38
N ALA A 53 -27.01 6.13 6.21
CA ALA A 53 -26.39 5.33 5.16
C ALA A 53 -25.16 6.02 4.57
N GLU A 54 -25.21 7.33 4.36
CA GLU A 54 -24.06 8.13 3.91
C GLU A 54 -22.95 8.14 4.95
N ARG A 55 -23.28 8.34 6.23
CA ARG A 55 -22.30 8.29 7.31
C ARG A 55 -21.60 6.93 7.38
N LYS A 56 -22.36 5.83 7.29
CA LYS A 56 -21.80 4.47 7.25
C LYS A 56 -20.88 4.25 6.06
N ARG A 57 -21.27 4.69 4.86
CA ARG A 57 -20.41 4.60 3.65
C ARG A 57 -19.10 5.36 3.83
N LYS A 58 -19.16 6.55 4.44
CA LYS A 58 -17.97 7.35 4.71
C LYS A 58 -17.05 6.68 5.72
N GLU A 59 -17.60 6.18 6.82
CA GLU A 59 -16.84 5.43 7.84
C GLU A 59 -16.16 4.17 7.24
N GLU A 60 -16.88 3.42 6.40
CA GLU A 60 -16.34 2.23 5.73
C GLU A 60 -15.21 2.58 4.77
N MET A 61 -15.36 3.66 4.00
CA MET A 61 -14.33 4.14 3.08
C MET A 61 -13.06 4.57 3.82
N GLU A 62 -13.21 5.35 4.89
CA GLU A 62 -12.08 5.78 5.73
C GLU A 62 -11.37 4.60 6.39
N PHE A 63 -12.12 3.60 6.86
CA PHE A 63 -11.55 2.40 7.46
C PHE A 63 -10.75 1.59 6.43
N SER A 64 -11.29 1.41 5.23
CA SER A 64 -10.63 0.72 4.12
C SER A 64 -9.34 1.44 3.68
N GLU A 65 -9.38 2.77 3.60
CA GLU A 65 -8.21 3.57 3.24
C GLU A 65 -7.11 3.49 4.31
N ARG A 66 -7.49 3.57 5.60
CA ARG A 66 -6.56 3.40 6.72
C ARG A 66 -5.88 2.04 6.68
N LYS A 67 -6.65 0.96 6.47
CA LYS A 67 -6.10 -0.40 6.32
C LYS A 67 -5.10 -0.51 5.17
N ARG A 68 -5.44 0.02 3.99
CA ARG A 68 -4.53 0.00 2.83
C ARG A 68 -3.22 0.74 3.11
N LYS A 69 -3.28 1.89 3.80
CA LYS A 69 -2.08 2.64 4.18
C LYS A 69 -1.20 1.84 5.14
N GLU A 70 -1.81 1.24 6.16
CA GLU A 70 -1.10 0.42 7.14
C GLU A 70 -0.45 -0.81 6.49
N GLU A 71 -1.16 -1.51 5.61
CA GLU A 71 -0.63 -2.65 4.86
C GLU A 71 0.58 -2.26 3.98
N MET A 72 0.50 -1.12 3.29
CA MET A 72 1.61 -0.60 2.50
C MET A 72 2.82 -0.26 3.37
N GLU A 73 2.61 0.37 4.53
CA GLU A 73 3.69 0.71 5.45
C GLU A 73 4.38 -0.54 6.01
N ILE A 74 3.61 -1.56 6.40
CA ILE A 74 4.15 -2.83 6.86
C ILE A 74 4.96 -3.50 5.75
N ALA A 75 4.44 -3.53 4.53
CA ALA A 75 5.13 -4.11 3.39
C ALA A 75 6.45 -3.38 3.08
N GLU A 76 6.46 -2.05 3.18
CA GLU A 76 7.67 -1.25 2.97
C GLU A 76 8.71 -1.49 4.07
N ARG A 77 8.29 -1.49 5.34
CA ARG A 77 9.16 -1.81 6.48
C ARG A 77 9.80 -3.18 6.31
N LYS A 78 9.03 -4.18 5.88
CA LYS A 78 9.55 -5.53 5.60
C LYS A 78 10.59 -5.52 4.48
N LYS A 79 10.30 -4.86 3.35
CA LYS A 79 11.28 -4.72 2.25
C LYS A 79 12.58 -4.06 2.69
N ARG A 80 12.51 -3.00 3.51
CA ARG A 80 13.69 -2.33 4.07
C ARG A 80 14.49 -3.25 4.99
N ALA A 81 13.81 -4.01 5.85
CA ALA A 81 14.44 -4.98 6.74
C ALA A 81 15.15 -6.10 5.95
N ASP A 82 14.47 -6.68 4.96
CA ASP A 82 15.02 -7.72 4.09
C ASP A 82 16.24 -7.20 3.31
N PHE A 83 16.18 -5.98 2.80
CA PHE A 83 17.32 -5.34 2.12
C PHE A 83 18.50 -5.16 3.08
N LYS A 84 18.26 -4.67 4.30
CA LYS A 84 19.31 -4.49 5.31
C LYS A 84 19.98 -5.83 5.67
N GLN A 85 19.20 -6.90 5.82
CA GLN A 85 19.74 -8.23 6.08
C GLN A 85 20.60 -8.76 4.92
N ARG A 86 20.18 -8.52 3.67
CA ARG A 86 20.98 -8.90 2.50
C ARG A 86 22.29 -8.13 2.45
N MET A 87 22.26 -6.83 2.71
CA MET A 87 23.48 -6.01 2.76
C MET A 87 24.45 -6.50 3.84
N MET A 88 23.96 -6.78 5.05
CA MET A 88 24.79 -7.34 6.13
C MET A 88 25.43 -8.68 5.76
N ARG A 89 24.70 -9.54 5.04
CA ARG A 89 25.24 -10.81 4.56
C ARG A 89 26.36 -10.60 3.54
N VAL A 90 26.14 -9.75 2.54
CA VAL A 90 27.13 -9.43 1.50
C VAL A 90 28.37 -8.80 2.12
N GLU A 91 28.20 -7.91 3.09
CA GLU A 91 29.31 -7.26 3.80
C GLU A 91 30.15 -8.30 4.57
N MET A 92 29.51 -9.23 5.27
CA MET A 92 30.20 -10.33 5.95
C MET A 92 30.92 -11.27 4.98
N GLU A 93 30.27 -11.63 3.85
CA GLU A 93 30.89 -12.47 2.82
C GLU A 93 32.13 -11.79 2.23
N PHE A 94 32.06 -10.49 1.97
CA PHE A 94 33.19 -9.70 1.49
C PHE A 94 34.34 -9.65 2.51
N GLU A 95 34.04 -9.46 3.80
CA GLU A 95 35.06 -9.50 4.84
C GLU A 95 35.74 -10.86 4.97
N LEU A 96 34.99 -11.97 4.84
CA LEU A 96 35.53 -13.32 4.86
C LEU A 96 36.43 -13.58 3.65
N GLU A 97 35.99 -13.19 2.45
CA GLU A 97 36.77 -13.34 1.22
C GLU A 97 38.07 -12.54 1.28
N LYS A 98 38.01 -11.31 1.81
CA LYS A 98 39.21 -10.50 2.06
C LYS A 98 40.21 -11.21 2.97
N LYS A 99 39.76 -11.79 4.09
CA LYS A 99 40.64 -12.54 5.01
C LYS A 99 41.24 -13.78 4.37
N LEU A 100 40.48 -14.48 3.52
CA LEU A 100 40.99 -15.65 2.79
C LEU A 100 42.13 -15.25 1.84
N ILE A 101 41.95 -14.15 1.08
CA ILE A 101 42.99 -13.61 0.20
C ILE A 101 44.23 -13.16 0.99
N GLU A 102 44.04 -12.52 2.16
CA GLU A 102 45.16 -12.16 3.05
C GLU A 102 45.94 -13.40 3.51
N LEU A 103 45.25 -14.47 3.93
CA LEU A 103 45.87 -15.73 4.34
C LEU A 103 46.57 -16.47 3.17
N GLU A 104 46.01 -16.41 1.96
CA GLU A 104 46.63 -16.94 0.74
C GLU A 104 47.86 -16.13 0.32
N GLY A 105 47.80 -14.80 0.40
CA GLY A 105 48.90 -13.89 0.11
C GLY A 105 50.06 -13.98 1.10
N GLU A 106 49.79 -14.37 2.35
CA GLU A 106 50.81 -14.67 3.36
C GLU A 106 51.41 -16.09 3.26
N GLY A 107 50.98 -16.89 2.27
CA GLY A 107 51.50 -18.25 2.07
C GLY A 107 51.11 -19.24 3.17
N HIS A 108 50.08 -18.93 3.96
CA HIS A 108 49.66 -19.76 5.09
C HIS A 108 48.84 -21.00 4.71
N PHE A 109 48.45 -21.17 3.44
CA PHE A 109 47.72 -22.36 2.97
C PHE A 109 48.55 -23.65 2.95
N ALA A 110 49.89 -23.56 2.91
CA ALA A 110 50.76 -24.73 2.76
C ALA A 110 51.04 -25.50 4.07
N ARG A 111 50.35 -25.21 5.19
CA ARG A 111 50.60 -25.91 6.48
C ARG A 111 49.37 -26.49 7.17
N ALA A 112 48.20 -26.52 6.54
CA ALA A 112 47.01 -27.10 7.17
C ALA A 112 46.68 -28.54 6.74
N CYS A 113 47.29 -29.10 5.69
CA CYS A 113 47.15 -30.52 5.36
C CYS A 113 48.42 -31.07 4.67
N PRO A 114 49.31 -31.77 5.37
CA PRO A 114 50.09 -32.81 4.72
C PRO A 114 49.13 -33.97 4.41
N ASP A 115 49.26 -34.55 3.21
CA ASP A 115 48.65 -35.81 2.75
C ASP A 115 47.33 -35.71 1.96
N ILE A 116 47.38 -35.10 0.76
CA ILE A 116 46.51 -35.52 -0.36
C ILE A 116 47.33 -35.58 -1.66
N GLU A 117 48.40 -36.35 -1.66
CA GLU A 117 48.91 -36.95 -2.91
C GLU A 117 47.87 -37.98 -3.36
N GLY A 118 46.94 -37.60 -4.25
CA GLY A 118 46.13 -38.62 -4.91
C GLY A 118 44.82 -38.24 -5.61
N ALA A 119 44.31 -37.01 -5.57
CA ALA A 119 42.92 -36.78 -6.00
C ALA A 119 42.63 -35.45 -6.70
N ILE A 120 43.39 -35.09 -7.74
CA ILE A 120 42.89 -34.07 -8.70
C ILE A 120 42.84 -34.71 -10.09
N ASP A 121 41.73 -35.42 -10.31
CA ASP A 121 41.24 -35.78 -11.64
C ASP A 121 41.07 -34.50 -12.47
N ALA A 122 41.67 -34.48 -13.66
CA ALA A 122 41.62 -33.39 -14.63
C ALA A 122 40.20 -32.99 -15.09
N GLY A 123 39.15 -33.67 -14.64
CA GLY A 123 37.74 -33.38 -14.97
C GLY A 123 37.11 -32.20 -14.20
N ASN A 124 37.70 -31.74 -13.10
CA ASN A 124 37.11 -30.65 -12.31
C ASN A 124 37.45 -29.23 -12.81
N ILE A 125 38.61 -29.06 -13.45
CA ILE A 125 39.06 -27.74 -13.93
C ILE A 125 38.18 -27.23 -15.08
N GLU A 126 37.73 -28.11 -15.98
CA GLU A 126 36.87 -27.71 -17.11
C GLU A 126 35.49 -27.20 -16.66
N ASN A 127 34.93 -27.77 -15.59
CA ASN A 127 33.63 -27.34 -15.05
C ASN A 127 33.74 -25.99 -14.33
N GLU A 128 34.87 -25.73 -13.65
CA GLU A 128 35.12 -24.49 -12.93
C GLU A 128 35.43 -23.31 -13.88
N VAL A 129 36.16 -23.57 -14.97
CA VAL A 129 36.34 -22.59 -16.05
C VAL A 129 35.01 -22.29 -16.76
N ARG A 130 34.16 -23.30 -16.98
CA ARG A 130 32.83 -23.13 -17.59
C ARG A 130 31.85 -22.37 -16.69
N SER A 131 31.92 -22.55 -15.36
CA SER A 131 31.11 -21.76 -14.42
C SER A 131 31.58 -20.31 -14.30
N ASN A 132 32.89 -20.06 -14.39
CA ASN A 132 33.44 -18.71 -14.37
C ASN A 132 33.12 -17.92 -15.65
N LEU A 133 33.12 -18.59 -16.82
CA LEU A 133 32.67 -17.98 -18.07
C LEU A 133 31.19 -17.53 -18.01
N ASN A 134 30.36 -18.26 -17.26
CA ASN A 134 28.96 -17.91 -16.97
C ASN A 134 28.80 -16.77 -15.95
N ARG A 135 29.75 -16.60 -15.01
CA ARG A 135 29.75 -15.49 -14.05
C ARG A 135 30.08 -14.16 -14.74
N ASP A 136 31.08 -14.15 -15.63
CA ASP A 136 31.46 -12.96 -16.39
C ASP A 136 30.38 -12.50 -17.37
N THR A 137 29.71 -13.44 -18.03
CA THR A 137 28.53 -13.12 -18.86
C THR A 137 27.37 -12.59 -18.03
N ARG A 138 27.15 -13.09 -16.80
CA ARG A 138 26.15 -12.54 -15.88
C ARG A 138 26.52 -11.15 -15.37
N LEU A 139 27.79 -10.88 -15.12
CA LEU A 139 28.26 -9.54 -14.73
C LEU A 139 28.07 -8.53 -15.88
N LYS A 140 28.46 -8.89 -17.11
CA LYS A 140 28.24 -8.03 -18.28
C LYS A 140 26.76 -7.74 -18.52
N ALA A 141 25.90 -8.76 -18.44
CA ALA A 141 24.45 -8.56 -18.58
C ALA A 141 23.87 -7.67 -17.47
N TYR A 142 24.44 -7.71 -16.26
CA TYR A 142 24.02 -6.84 -15.16
C TYR A 142 24.46 -5.38 -15.38
N GLU A 143 25.68 -5.16 -15.86
CA GLU A 143 26.20 -3.83 -16.18
C GLU A 143 25.43 -3.19 -17.35
N GLU A 144 25.12 -3.96 -18.40
CA GLU A 144 24.27 -3.52 -19.52
C GLU A 144 22.84 -3.19 -19.06
N ALA A 145 22.24 -4.01 -18.18
CA ALA A 145 20.92 -3.73 -17.63
C ALA A 145 20.89 -2.48 -16.73
N LYS A 146 22.02 -2.16 -16.08
CA LYS A 146 22.17 -0.96 -15.25
C LYS A 146 22.23 0.30 -16.10
N THR A 147 23.03 0.31 -17.17
CA THR A 147 23.14 1.46 -18.08
C THR A 147 21.83 1.74 -18.82
N VAL A 148 21.09 0.70 -19.22
CA VAL A 148 19.77 0.86 -19.85
C VAL A 148 18.74 1.48 -18.88
N LYS A 149 18.77 1.11 -17.60
CA LYS A 149 17.88 1.70 -16.57
C LYS A 149 18.24 3.15 -16.26
N GLU A 150 19.52 3.48 -16.25
CA GLU A 150 20.00 4.86 -16.05
C GLU A 150 19.66 5.75 -17.25
N GLY A 151 19.76 5.23 -18.48
CA GLY A 151 19.31 5.92 -19.69
C GLY A 151 17.80 6.22 -19.70
N ARG A 152 16.96 5.24 -19.34
CA ARG A 152 15.50 5.44 -19.26
C ARG A 152 15.10 6.46 -18.19
N LYS A 153 15.78 6.49 -17.05
CA LYS A 153 15.55 7.52 -16.03
C LYS A 153 15.86 8.94 -16.53
N MET A 154 16.96 9.11 -17.27
CA MET A 154 17.33 10.39 -17.85
C MET A 154 16.35 10.84 -18.96
N GLU A 155 15.78 9.89 -19.71
CA GLU A 155 14.78 10.17 -20.74
C GLU A 155 13.38 10.49 -20.15
N GLU A 156 13.01 9.84 -19.04
CA GLU A 156 11.80 10.16 -18.26
C GLU A 156 11.90 11.50 -17.52
N GLU A 157 13.12 11.98 -17.20
CA GLU A 157 13.34 13.31 -16.62
C GLU A 157 13.30 14.41 -17.70
N ARG A 158 13.81 14.15 -18.90
CA ARG A 158 13.74 15.08 -20.04
C ARG A 158 12.35 15.29 -20.63
N THR A 159 11.44 14.35 -20.45
CA THR A 159 10.04 14.45 -20.91
C THR A 159 9.11 15.11 -19.90
N LYS A 160 9.63 15.50 -18.73
CA LYS A 160 8.90 16.20 -17.66
C LYS A 160 9.26 17.69 -17.52
N GLU A 161 10.21 18.20 -18.32
CA GLU A 161 10.46 19.64 -18.55
C GLU A 161 9.70 20.13 -19.79
#